data_AF-A0A4Q3CSQ2-F1
#
_entry.id   AF-A0A4Q3CSQ2-F1
#
_cell.length_a   1.000
_cell.length_b   1.000
_cell.length_c   1.000
_cell.angle_alpha   90.00
_cell.angle_beta   90.00
_cell.angle_gamma   90.00
#
_symmetry.space_group_name_H-M   'P 1'
#
loop_
_entity.id
_entity.type
_entity.pdbx_description
1 polymer ?
#
loop_
_entity_poly.entity_id
_entity_poly.type
_entity_poly.pdbx_seq_one_letter_code
_entity_poly.pdbx_strand_id
1 'polypeptide(L)'
;MKFNYFLVFALLLLAHVIAGVVYSGYAWWWVLVTVFALLAILVQACRKIQWNFFLTSTNRVPLSLQQLRTNTKPVALTFDDGPHENTLKVLDILKAEGIPATFFVIGKEIAGKEHILQRIKAEGHLIGNHTYAHNAAFYGQSARLMAADIAQCNELIRQSTGVSPNIFRPPFGVTNPNLAKALRQLGLQSVGWTLRSMDTIAKDPQALLDKILKNVRSNNTILLHDRCDITVAILPGLITRLKEKGLTFGFPVVME
;
A
#
# COMPACT_ATOMS: atom_id res chain seq x y z
N MET A 1 -15.68 -0.50 -17.36
CA MET A 1 -15.72 -1.63 -16.40
C MET A 1 -14.76 -2.70 -16.90
N LYS A 2 -13.74 -3.10 -16.14
CA LYS A 2 -12.99 -4.33 -16.51
C LYS A 2 -13.97 -5.49 -16.42
N PHE A 3 -14.17 -6.22 -17.51
CA PHE A 3 -15.01 -7.40 -17.55
C PHE A 3 -14.46 -8.40 -16.52
N ASN A 4 -15.22 -8.69 -15.47
CA ASN A 4 -14.71 -9.51 -14.38
C ASN A 4 -14.87 -10.99 -14.76
N TYR A 5 -13.90 -11.53 -15.50
CA TYR A 5 -13.85 -12.94 -15.90
C TYR A 5 -14.06 -13.89 -14.71
N PHE A 6 -13.66 -13.48 -13.49
CA PHE A 6 -13.93 -14.23 -12.27
C PHE A 6 -15.42 -14.35 -11.98
N LEU A 7 -16.22 -13.29 -12.15
CA LEU A 7 -17.65 -13.35 -11.88
C LEU A 7 -18.35 -14.30 -12.86
N VAL A 8 -17.99 -14.24 -14.14
CA VAL A 8 -18.52 -15.15 -15.16
C VAL A 8 -18.13 -16.58 -14.85
N PHE A 9 -16.84 -16.84 -14.56
CA PHE A 9 -16.36 -18.14 -14.14
C PHE A 9 -17.09 -18.67 -12.90
N ALA A 10 -17.26 -17.84 -11.87
CA ALA A 10 -17.93 -18.20 -10.63
C ALA A 10 -19.41 -18.58 -10.86
N LEU A 11 -20.12 -17.81 -11.70
CA LEU A 11 -21.50 -18.10 -12.08
C LEU A 11 -21.63 -19.39 -12.89
N LEU A 12 -20.73 -19.61 -13.87
CA LEU A 12 -20.71 -20.83 -14.67
C LEU A 12 -20.37 -22.06 -13.83
N LEU A 13 -19.40 -21.95 -12.92
CA LEU A 13 -19.04 -23.02 -11.99
C LEU A 13 -20.21 -23.36 -11.07
N LEU A 14 -20.86 -22.36 -10.50
CA LEU A 14 -22.02 -22.58 -9.62
C LEU A 14 -23.18 -23.22 -10.39
N ALA A 15 -23.49 -22.73 -11.60
CA ALA A 15 -24.51 -23.30 -12.46
C ALA A 15 -24.20 -24.76 -12.83
N HIS A 16 -22.94 -25.08 -13.15
CA HIS A 16 -22.49 -26.44 -13.42
C HIS A 16 -22.69 -27.36 -12.22
N VAL A 17 -22.30 -26.92 -11.02
CA VAL A 17 -22.45 -27.72 -9.78
C VAL A 17 -23.93 -27.95 -9.46
N ILE A 18 -24.78 -26.93 -9.62
CA ILE A 18 -26.24 -27.08 -9.44
C ILE A 18 -26.81 -28.07 -10.46
N ALA A 19 -26.42 -27.97 -11.73
CA ALA A 19 -26.86 -28.92 -12.76
C ALA A 19 -26.41 -30.35 -12.43
N GLY A 20 -25.19 -30.53 -11.92
CA GLY A 20 -24.70 -31.83 -11.47
C GLY A 20 -25.53 -32.41 -10.30
N VAL A 21 -25.99 -31.57 -9.38
CA VAL A 21 -26.90 -32.00 -8.29
C VAL A 21 -28.27 -32.41 -8.83
N VAL A 22 -28.84 -31.63 -9.75
CA VAL A 22 -30.19 -31.87 -10.28
C VAL A 22 -30.24 -33.05 -11.25
N TYR A 23 -29.25 -33.16 -12.14
CA TYR A 23 -29.31 -34.07 -13.29
C TYR A 23 -28.29 -35.21 -13.25
N SER A 24 -27.26 -35.14 -12.39
CA SER A 24 -26.13 -36.08 -12.42
C SER A 24 -25.83 -36.75 -11.08
N GLY A 25 -26.70 -36.56 -10.08
CA GLY A 25 -26.60 -37.23 -8.78
C GLY A 25 -25.49 -36.70 -7.87
N TYR A 26 -24.99 -35.47 -8.09
CA TYR A 26 -24.05 -34.87 -7.14
C TYR A 26 -24.75 -34.64 -5.80
N ALA A 27 -24.02 -34.82 -4.71
CA ALA A 27 -24.54 -34.49 -3.39
C ALA A 27 -24.74 -32.97 -3.26
N TRP A 28 -25.87 -32.55 -2.66
CA TRP A 28 -26.27 -31.14 -2.57
C TRP A 28 -25.25 -30.24 -1.86
N TRP A 29 -24.45 -30.80 -0.93
CA TRP A 29 -23.45 -30.06 -0.18
C TRP A 29 -22.29 -29.55 -1.07
N TRP A 30 -22.13 -30.06 -2.29
CA TRP A 30 -21.17 -29.49 -3.25
C TRP A 30 -21.47 -28.03 -3.58
N VAL A 31 -22.75 -27.62 -3.58
CA VAL A 31 -23.11 -26.21 -3.76
C VAL A 31 -22.54 -25.36 -2.63
N LEU A 32 -22.64 -25.82 -1.38
CA LEU A 32 -22.07 -25.12 -0.23
C LEU A 32 -20.55 -25.02 -0.35
N VAL A 33 -19.88 -26.13 -0.68
CA VAL A 33 -18.41 -26.15 -0.89
C VAL A 33 -18.00 -25.13 -1.94
N THR A 34 -18.69 -25.07 -3.08
CA THR A 34 -18.41 -24.09 -4.13
C THR A 34 -18.61 -22.66 -3.65
N VAL A 35 -19.73 -22.37 -2.95
CA VAL A 35 -19.99 -21.03 -2.42
C VAL A 35 -18.91 -20.62 -1.41
N PHE A 36 -18.54 -21.49 -0.46
CA PHE A 36 -17.50 -21.19 0.51
C PHE A 36 -16.14 -20.99 -0.14
N ALA A 37 -15.78 -21.79 -1.16
CA ALA A 37 -14.55 -21.61 -1.91
C ALA A 37 -14.50 -20.25 -2.63
N LEU A 38 -15.60 -19.85 -3.28
CA LEU A 38 -15.72 -18.55 -3.95
C LEU A 38 -15.62 -17.39 -2.95
N LEU A 39 -16.30 -17.50 -1.80
CA LEU A 39 -16.20 -16.50 -0.72
C LEU A 39 -14.78 -16.40 -0.17
N ALA A 40 -14.09 -17.53 0.04
CA ALA A 40 -12.70 -17.53 0.48
C ALA A 40 -11.79 -16.81 -0.53
N ILE A 41 -11.98 -17.03 -1.83
CA ILE A 41 -11.23 -16.31 -2.87
C ILE A 41 -11.50 -14.80 -2.79
N LEU A 42 -12.76 -14.38 -2.63
CA LEU A 42 -13.11 -12.96 -2.51
C LEU A 42 -12.49 -12.32 -1.27
N VAL A 43 -12.50 -13.00 -0.12
CA VAL A 43 -11.84 -12.52 1.11
C VAL A 43 -10.34 -12.35 0.89
N GLN A 44 -9.69 -13.29 0.21
CA GLN A 44 -8.26 -13.19 -0.09
C GLN A 44 -7.98 -12.07 -1.10
N ALA A 45 -8.83 -11.89 -2.12
CA ALA A 45 -8.75 -10.78 -3.06
C ALA A 45 -8.87 -9.41 -2.37
N CYS A 46 -9.69 -9.29 -1.33
CA CYS A 46 -9.76 -8.07 -0.53
C CYS A 46 -8.44 -7.78 0.20
N ARG A 47 -7.76 -8.82 0.72
CA ARG A 47 -6.57 -8.69 1.58
C ARG A 47 -5.23 -8.70 0.84
N LYS A 48 -5.21 -9.15 -0.41
CA LYS A 48 -4.02 -9.29 -1.25
C LYS A 48 -3.99 -8.17 -2.29
N ILE A 49 -3.59 -6.97 -1.88
CA ILE A 49 -3.45 -5.81 -2.78
C ILE A 49 -2.57 -6.08 -4.02
N GLN A 50 -1.64 -7.05 -3.92
CA GLN A 50 -0.79 -7.48 -5.04
C GLN A 50 -1.56 -8.17 -6.17
N TRP A 51 -2.75 -8.73 -5.88
CA TRP A 51 -3.58 -9.41 -6.89
C TRP A 51 -4.31 -8.43 -7.81
N ASN A 52 -4.36 -7.14 -7.45
CA ASN A 52 -5.04 -6.10 -8.23
C ASN A 52 -6.49 -6.46 -8.62
N PHE A 53 -7.17 -7.23 -7.76
CA PHE A 53 -8.45 -7.85 -8.08
C PHE A 53 -9.59 -6.83 -8.19
N PHE A 54 -9.80 -6.01 -7.16
CA PHE A 54 -10.83 -4.97 -7.15
C PHE A 54 -10.31 -3.58 -7.57
N LEU A 55 -9.03 -3.35 -7.35
CA LEU A 55 -8.35 -2.08 -7.50
C LEU A 55 -6.95 -2.33 -8.03
N THR A 56 -6.58 -1.65 -9.12
CA THR A 56 -5.21 -1.71 -9.63
C THR A 56 -4.33 -0.81 -8.77
N SER A 57 -3.33 -1.42 -8.12
CA SER A 57 -2.36 -0.76 -7.26
C SER A 57 -0.95 -0.93 -7.82
N THR A 58 -0.16 0.13 -7.77
CA THR A 58 1.28 0.06 -8.05
C THR A 58 1.97 -0.57 -6.85
N ASN A 59 2.32 -1.84 -6.97
CA ASN A 59 2.91 -2.62 -5.86
C ASN A 59 4.44 -2.66 -5.90
N ARG A 60 5.02 -2.36 -7.08
CA ARG A 60 6.45 -2.42 -7.39
C ARG A 60 6.89 -1.08 -7.93
N VAL A 61 8.17 -0.76 -7.73
CA VAL A 61 8.77 0.42 -8.35
C VAL A 61 8.73 0.27 -9.88
N PRO A 62 8.07 1.19 -10.60
CA PRO A 62 8.07 1.19 -12.06
C PRO A 62 9.48 1.53 -12.58
N LEU A 63 9.87 0.97 -13.72
CA LEU A 63 11.13 1.28 -14.37
C LEU A 63 10.89 2.14 -15.61
N SER A 64 11.67 3.21 -15.74
CA SER A 64 11.81 3.93 -16.99
C SER A 64 12.63 3.12 -18.01
N LEU A 65 12.50 3.46 -19.29
CA LEU A 65 13.33 2.88 -20.35
C LEU A 65 14.83 3.09 -20.10
N GLN A 66 15.21 4.23 -19.53
CA GLN A 66 16.59 4.49 -19.16
C GLN A 66 17.08 3.52 -18.09
N GLN A 67 16.31 3.34 -17.01
CA GLN A 67 16.66 2.41 -15.92
C GLN A 67 16.75 0.96 -16.39
N LEU A 68 15.92 0.56 -17.35
CA LEU A 68 16.03 -0.75 -18.00
C LEU A 68 17.34 -0.88 -18.78
N ARG A 69 17.73 0.15 -19.53
CA ARG A 69 18.98 0.15 -20.33
C ARG A 69 20.23 0.19 -19.46
N THR A 70 20.20 0.90 -18.34
CA THR A 70 21.32 1.01 -17.40
C THR A 70 21.35 -0.09 -16.34
N ASN A 71 20.40 -1.05 -16.42
CA ASN A 71 20.23 -2.13 -15.45
C ASN A 71 20.16 -1.63 -14.00
N THR A 72 19.51 -0.49 -13.80
CA THR A 72 19.31 0.11 -12.48
C THR A 72 18.37 -0.77 -11.67
N LYS A 73 18.69 -0.97 -10.37
CA LYS A 73 17.94 -1.84 -9.47
C LYS A 73 17.27 -1.04 -8.35
N PRO A 74 16.17 -0.31 -8.61
CA PRO A 74 15.61 0.59 -7.64
C PRO A 74 14.75 -0.13 -6.60
N VAL A 75 14.71 0.41 -5.40
CA VAL A 75 13.73 0.11 -4.35
C VAL A 75 13.09 1.41 -3.88
N ALA A 76 11.88 1.32 -3.34
CA ALA A 76 11.20 2.45 -2.73
C ALA A 76 11.03 2.20 -1.23
N LEU A 77 11.53 3.13 -0.42
CA LEU A 77 11.21 3.19 1.00
C LEU A 77 9.89 3.94 1.17
N THR A 78 8.93 3.30 1.82
CA THR A 78 7.62 3.90 2.07
C THR A 78 7.24 3.76 3.54
N PHE A 79 6.67 4.81 4.11
CA PHE A 79 6.34 4.91 5.51
C PHE A 79 4.85 5.20 5.69
N ASP A 80 4.16 4.38 6.46
CA ASP A 80 2.75 4.56 6.80
C ASP A 80 2.60 5.04 8.26
N ASP A 81 1.44 5.60 8.56
CA ASP A 81 0.94 6.01 9.89
C ASP A 81 1.35 7.41 10.41
N GLY A 82 2.29 8.09 9.75
CA GLY A 82 2.69 9.44 10.14
C GLY A 82 1.61 10.51 9.89
N PRO A 83 1.87 11.78 10.25
CA PRO A 83 3.08 12.27 10.91
C PRO A 83 3.14 11.88 12.39
N HIS A 84 4.34 11.57 12.87
CA HIS A 84 4.67 11.25 14.26
C HIS A 84 6.01 11.90 14.62
N GLU A 85 6.34 12.05 15.92
CA GLU A 85 7.64 12.61 16.34
C GLU A 85 8.84 11.85 15.75
N ASN A 86 8.70 10.53 15.63
CA ASN A 86 9.69 9.67 14.99
C ASN A 86 9.85 9.93 13.48
N THR A 87 8.87 10.52 12.80
CA THR A 87 9.00 10.95 11.40
C THR A 87 10.16 11.93 11.24
N LEU A 88 10.40 12.84 12.20
CA LEU A 88 11.53 13.77 12.16
C LEU A 88 12.88 13.03 12.17
N LYS A 89 13.02 11.99 13.01
CA LYS A 89 14.24 11.17 13.06
C LYS A 89 14.44 10.38 11.76
N VAL A 90 13.36 9.87 11.16
CA VAL A 90 13.41 9.23 9.84
C VAL A 90 13.91 10.21 8.78
N LEU A 91 13.38 11.44 8.78
CA LEU A 91 13.82 12.50 7.85
C LEU A 91 15.29 12.86 8.02
N ASP A 92 15.79 12.97 9.26
CA ASP A 92 17.21 13.21 9.54
C ASP A 92 18.11 12.15 8.88
N ILE A 93 17.74 10.87 9.02
CA ILE A 93 18.48 9.75 8.44
C ILE A 93 18.43 9.79 6.91
N LEU A 94 17.24 10.00 6.33
CA LEU A 94 17.07 10.07 4.87
C LEU A 94 17.84 11.23 4.25
N LYS A 95 17.84 12.39 4.90
CA LYS A 95 18.60 13.58 4.49
C LYS A 95 20.10 13.35 4.53
N ALA A 96 20.62 12.75 5.60
CA ALA A 96 22.04 12.42 5.72
C ALA A 96 22.51 11.47 4.62
N GLU A 97 21.64 10.57 4.18
CA GLU A 97 21.94 9.55 3.16
C GLU A 97 21.61 9.99 1.74
N GLY A 98 20.94 11.14 1.56
CA GLY A 98 20.47 11.66 0.27
C GLY A 98 19.40 10.80 -0.40
N ILE A 99 18.50 10.19 0.39
CA ILE A 99 17.57 9.17 -0.10
C ILE A 99 16.13 9.69 -0.19
N PRO A 100 15.46 9.55 -1.35
CA PRO A 100 14.04 9.84 -1.46
C PRO A 100 13.18 8.74 -0.82
N ALA A 101 12.04 9.14 -0.26
CA ALA A 101 11.04 8.23 0.31
C ALA A 101 9.61 8.73 0.08
N THR A 102 8.63 7.89 0.40
CA THR A 102 7.20 8.24 0.33
C THR A 102 6.52 8.04 1.66
N PHE A 103 5.76 9.03 2.13
CA PHE A 103 5.05 9.02 3.40
C PHE A 103 3.54 9.01 3.15
N PHE A 104 2.86 7.95 3.58
CA PHE A 104 1.40 7.87 3.55
C PHE A 104 0.86 8.30 4.90
N VAL A 105 0.34 9.52 4.97
CA VAL A 105 -0.04 10.16 6.22
C VAL A 105 -1.51 9.97 6.56
N ILE A 106 -1.81 9.87 7.85
CA ILE A 106 -3.15 9.77 8.38
C ILE A 106 -3.65 11.18 8.72
N GLY A 107 -4.84 11.55 8.23
CA GLY A 107 -5.39 12.89 8.40
C GLY A 107 -5.53 13.36 9.86
N LYS A 108 -6.01 12.49 10.76
CA LYS A 108 -6.20 12.80 12.19
C LYS A 108 -4.88 13.12 12.91
N GLU A 109 -3.76 12.66 12.38
CA GLU A 109 -2.45 12.85 13.01
C GLU A 109 -1.79 14.19 12.64
N ILE A 110 -2.33 14.90 11.64
CA ILE A 110 -1.75 16.13 11.09
C ILE A 110 -1.83 17.30 12.07
N ALA A 111 -2.91 17.41 12.84
CA ALA A 111 -3.14 18.56 13.72
C ALA A 111 -1.98 18.77 14.71
N GLY A 112 -1.35 19.94 14.66
CA GLY A 112 -0.17 20.30 15.47
C GLY A 112 1.16 19.75 14.97
N LYS A 113 1.15 18.94 13.89
CA LYS A 113 2.34 18.34 13.24
C LYS A 113 2.49 18.79 11.78
N GLU A 114 1.89 19.90 11.40
CA GLU A 114 1.92 20.46 10.04
C GLU A 114 3.37 20.73 9.59
N HIS A 115 4.22 21.17 10.53
CA HIS A 115 5.65 21.40 10.29
C HIS A 115 6.39 20.14 9.82
N ILE A 116 5.97 18.94 10.26
CA ILE A 116 6.55 17.67 9.80
C ILE A 116 6.22 17.45 8.33
N LEU A 117 4.97 17.67 7.91
CA LEU A 117 4.57 17.54 6.51
C LEU A 117 5.29 18.56 5.61
N GLN A 118 5.47 19.79 6.09
CA GLN A 118 6.23 20.82 5.38
C GLN A 118 7.68 20.37 5.17
N ARG A 119 8.29 19.75 6.19
CA ARG A 119 9.64 19.18 6.09
C ARG A 119 9.70 18.02 5.10
N ILE A 120 8.74 17.09 5.12
CA ILE A 120 8.65 15.99 4.14
C ILE A 120 8.68 16.55 2.71
N LYS A 121 7.85 17.57 2.43
CA LYS A 121 7.82 18.25 1.12
C LYS A 121 9.15 18.95 0.81
N ALA A 122 9.67 19.75 1.73
CA ALA A 122 10.87 20.56 1.52
C ALA A 122 12.13 19.72 1.25
N GLU A 123 12.20 18.51 1.81
CA GLU A 123 13.29 17.56 1.60
C GLU A 123 13.08 16.66 0.36
N GLY A 124 12.05 16.94 -0.46
CA GLY A 124 11.86 16.29 -1.76
C GLY A 124 11.23 14.89 -1.70
N HIS A 125 10.57 14.55 -0.59
CA HIS A 125 9.84 13.29 -0.45
C HIS A 125 8.40 13.41 -0.97
N LEU A 126 7.78 12.28 -1.29
CA LEU A 126 6.38 12.23 -1.68
C LEU A 126 5.45 12.10 -0.46
N ILE A 127 4.33 12.81 -0.51
CA ILE A 127 3.26 12.71 0.48
C ILE A 127 2.04 12.05 -0.18
N GLY A 128 1.59 10.95 0.41
CA GLY A 128 0.39 10.23 0.04
C GLY A 128 -0.65 10.22 1.16
N ASN A 129 -1.87 9.83 0.81
CA ASN A 129 -2.99 9.75 1.74
C ASN A 129 -3.13 8.32 2.32
N HIS A 130 -3.38 8.22 3.63
CA HIS A 130 -3.60 6.97 4.35
C HIS A 130 -4.91 6.93 5.14
N THR A 131 -5.98 7.52 4.58
CA THR A 131 -7.29 7.79 5.21
C THR A 131 -7.23 8.86 6.30
N TYR A 132 -8.40 9.35 6.71
CA TYR A 132 -8.46 10.31 7.80
C TYR A 132 -8.16 9.66 9.16
N ALA A 133 -8.74 8.50 9.47
CA ALA A 133 -8.67 7.95 10.83
C ALA A 133 -7.94 6.59 10.96
N HIS A 134 -7.62 5.92 9.85
CA HIS A 134 -7.03 4.58 9.83
C HIS A 134 -7.83 3.56 10.69
N ASN A 135 -9.15 3.51 10.47
CA ASN A 135 -10.07 2.62 11.18
C ASN A 135 -10.55 1.48 10.27
N ALA A 136 -10.62 0.25 10.80
CA ALA A 136 -11.16 -0.91 10.09
C ALA A 136 -12.61 -0.71 9.58
N ALA A 137 -13.42 0.11 10.28
CA ALA A 137 -14.78 0.46 9.89
C ALA A 137 -14.85 1.14 8.51
N PHE A 138 -13.76 1.79 8.06
CA PHE A 138 -13.63 2.36 6.72
C PHE A 138 -14.03 1.37 5.62
N TYR A 139 -13.71 0.08 5.77
CA TYR A 139 -13.98 -0.92 4.73
C TYR A 139 -15.44 -1.36 4.62
N GLY A 140 -16.26 -1.09 5.64
CA GLY A 140 -17.70 -1.31 5.60
C GLY A 140 -18.49 -0.16 4.98
N GLN A 141 -17.83 0.95 4.63
CA GLN A 141 -18.49 2.16 4.16
C GLN A 141 -18.85 2.12 2.67
N SER A 142 -19.79 2.98 2.28
CA SER A 142 -20.11 3.23 0.88
C SER A 142 -18.97 3.99 0.19
N ALA A 143 -18.90 3.90 -1.15
CA ALA A 143 -17.92 4.66 -1.93
C ALA A 143 -17.96 6.18 -1.66
N ARG A 144 -19.15 6.74 -1.41
CA ARG A 144 -19.33 8.17 -1.09
C ARG A 144 -18.66 8.54 0.23
N LEU A 145 -18.86 7.72 1.26
CA LEU A 145 -18.27 7.95 2.58
C LEU A 145 -16.74 7.75 2.56
N MET A 146 -16.26 6.71 1.86
CA MET A 146 -14.82 6.52 1.64
C MET A 146 -14.20 7.72 0.90
N ALA A 147 -14.87 8.23 -0.14
CA ALA A 147 -14.38 9.40 -0.89
C ALA A 147 -14.33 10.65 0.01
N ALA A 148 -15.32 10.86 0.88
CA ALA A 148 -15.34 11.97 1.82
C ALA A 148 -14.20 11.89 2.84
N ASP A 149 -13.95 10.71 3.42
CA ASP A 149 -12.83 10.46 4.35
C ASP A 149 -11.47 10.76 3.69
N ILE A 150 -11.26 10.24 2.49
CA ILE A 150 -10.02 10.47 1.74
C ILE A 150 -9.88 11.96 1.37
N ALA A 151 -10.95 12.61 0.90
CA ALA A 151 -10.94 14.03 0.55
C ALA A 151 -10.64 14.92 1.76
N GLN A 152 -11.15 14.58 2.94
CA GLN A 152 -10.84 15.28 4.18
C GLN A 152 -9.35 15.23 4.51
N CYS A 153 -8.72 14.06 4.41
CA CYS A 153 -7.28 13.94 4.60
C CYS A 153 -6.47 14.68 3.50
N ASN A 154 -6.91 14.65 2.24
CA ASN A 154 -6.28 15.43 1.17
C ASN A 154 -6.32 16.94 1.42
N GLU A 155 -7.45 17.44 1.92
CA GLU A 155 -7.62 18.85 2.27
C GLU A 155 -6.62 19.27 3.35
N LEU A 156 -6.46 18.47 4.41
CA LEU A 156 -5.50 18.75 5.47
C LEU A 156 -4.06 18.74 4.95
N ILE A 157 -3.69 17.78 4.11
CA ILE A 157 -2.36 17.75 3.49
C ILE A 157 -2.13 19.02 2.65
N ARG A 158 -3.14 19.43 1.85
CA ARG A 158 -3.05 20.64 1.01
C ARG A 158 -2.92 21.90 1.84
N GLN A 159 -3.68 22.03 2.93
CA GLN A 159 -3.59 23.19 3.82
C GLN A 159 -2.21 23.29 4.48
N SER A 160 -1.64 22.16 4.91
CA SER A 160 -0.34 22.14 5.59
C SER A 160 0.84 22.38 4.66
N THR A 161 0.75 21.95 3.39
CA THR A 161 1.92 21.87 2.50
C THR A 161 1.77 22.55 1.14
N GLY A 162 0.54 22.89 0.73
CA GLY A 162 0.21 23.25 -0.65
C GLY A 162 0.23 22.10 -1.65
N VAL A 163 0.56 20.87 -1.23
CA VAL A 163 0.56 19.69 -2.10
C VAL A 163 -0.84 19.09 -2.15
N SER A 164 -1.32 18.79 -3.36
CA SER A 164 -2.51 17.95 -3.54
C SER A 164 -2.07 16.52 -3.80
N PRO A 165 -2.27 15.58 -2.84
CA PRO A 165 -1.84 14.20 -3.01
C PRO A 165 -2.51 13.56 -4.22
N ASN A 166 -1.75 12.82 -5.02
CA ASN A 166 -2.24 12.03 -6.15
C ASN A 166 -2.12 10.51 -5.89
N ILE A 167 -1.53 10.11 -4.76
CA ILE A 167 -1.36 8.72 -4.35
C ILE A 167 -2.06 8.44 -3.02
N PHE A 168 -2.58 7.22 -2.91
CA PHE A 168 -3.28 6.70 -1.74
C PHE A 168 -2.80 5.29 -1.43
N ARG A 169 -2.63 4.96 -0.16
CA ARG A 169 -2.40 3.58 0.28
C ARG A 169 -3.57 3.12 1.15
N PRO A 170 -4.24 2.00 0.83
CA PRO A 170 -5.31 1.48 1.69
C PRO A 170 -4.75 0.96 3.03
N PRO A 171 -5.28 1.38 4.19
CA PRO A 171 -4.98 0.80 5.50
C PRO A 171 -4.99 -0.73 5.50
N PHE A 172 -3.97 -1.37 6.07
CA PHE A 172 -3.84 -2.84 6.07
C PHE A 172 -3.78 -3.51 4.68
N GLY A 173 -3.75 -2.74 3.58
CA GLY A 173 -3.79 -3.23 2.21
C GLY A 173 -5.14 -3.79 1.77
N VAL A 174 -6.23 -3.48 2.48
CA VAL A 174 -7.56 -3.99 2.13
C VAL A 174 -8.14 -3.18 0.97
N THR A 175 -8.65 -3.89 -0.04
CA THR A 175 -9.27 -3.29 -1.22
C THR A 175 -10.65 -3.87 -1.46
N ASN A 176 -11.56 -3.06 -2.01
CA ASN A 176 -12.91 -3.48 -2.38
C ASN A 176 -13.47 -2.59 -3.52
N PRO A 177 -14.60 -2.97 -4.14
CA PRO A 177 -15.19 -2.18 -5.24
C PRO A 177 -15.57 -0.74 -4.87
N ASN A 178 -16.00 -0.49 -3.62
CA ASN A 178 -16.37 0.84 -3.15
C ASN A 178 -15.15 1.75 -3.08
N LEU A 179 -14.04 1.26 -2.53
CA LEU A 179 -12.77 1.98 -2.50
C LEU A 179 -12.28 2.27 -3.91
N ALA A 180 -12.37 1.30 -4.82
CA ALA A 180 -11.99 1.52 -6.20
C ALA A 180 -12.83 2.62 -6.89
N LYS A 181 -14.12 2.72 -6.56
CA LYS A 181 -14.99 3.80 -7.04
C LYS A 181 -14.61 5.15 -6.43
N ALA A 182 -14.33 5.19 -5.13
CA ALA A 182 -13.91 6.41 -4.42
C ALA A 182 -12.60 6.97 -5.00
N LEU A 183 -11.58 6.14 -5.19
CA LEU A 183 -10.28 6.58 -5.74
C LEU A 183 -10.41 7.08 -7.18
N ARG A 184 -11.25 6.44 -8.01
CA ARG A 184 -11.53 6.95 -9.38
C ARG A 184 -12.19 8.33 -9.36
N GLN A 185 -13.14 8.54 -8.45
CA GLN A 185 -13.80 9.85 -8.31
C GLN A 185 -12.82 10.95 -7.90
N LEU A 186 -11.82 10.61 -7.08
CA LEU A 186 -10.81 11.54 -6.58
C LEU A 186 -9.57 11.64 -7.47
N GLY A 187 -9.46 10.85 -8.54
CA GLY A 187 -8.27 10.82 -9.40
C GLY A 187 -7.00 10.29 -8.72
N LEU A 188 -7.14 9.47 -7.66
CA LEU A 188 -6.00 8.98 -6.88
C LEU A 188 -5.50 7.62 -7.38
N GLN A 189 -4.18 7.45 -7.41
CA GLN A 189 -3.52 6.19 -7.71
C GLN A 189 -3.33 5.38 -6.42
N SER A 190 -3.70 4.10 -6.44
CA SER A 190 -3.47 3.19 -5.32
C SER A 190 -2.03 2.68 -5.31
N VAL A 191 -1.35 2.75 -4.17
CA VAL A 191 0.03 2.26 -4.00
C VAL A 191 0.05 1.15 -2.95
N GLY A 192 0.53 -0.02 -3.37
CA GLY A 192 0.70 -1.18 -2.50
C GLY A 192 2.17 -1.39 -2.09
N TRP A 193 2.55 -2.65 -1.92
CA TRP A 193 3.91 -3.05 -1.60
C TRP A 193 4.19 -4.48 -2.06
N THR A 194 5.48 -4.79 -2.22
CA THR A 194 5.95 -6.17 -2.40
C THR A 194 6.67 -6.73 -1.19
N LEU A 195 7.24 -5.88 -0.33
CA LEU A 195 7.94 -6.31 0.86
C LEU A 195 7.37 -5.59 2.08
N ARG A 196 6.72 -6.35 2.96
CA ARG A 196 6.21 -5.86 4.24
C ARG A 196 7.20 -6.20 5.35
N SER A 197 7.72 -5.19 6.04
CA SER A 197 8.70 -5.35 7.12
C SER A 197 8.14 -6.18 8.28
N MET A 198 6.90 -5.87 8.69
CA MET A 198 6.28 -6.26 9.97
C MET A 198 6.94 -5.59 11.18
N ASP A 199 7.50 -4.40 10.98
CA ASP A 199 8.04 -3.51 12.02
C ASP A 199 7.03 -3.19 13.14
N THR A 200 5.74 -3.07 12.82
CA THR A 200 4.69 -2.78 13.82
C THR A 200 4.54 -3.82 14.92
N ILE A 201 5.04 -5.04 14.70
CA ILE A 201 4.97 -6.15 15.67
C ILE A 201 6.35 -6.71 16.02
N ALA A 202 7.40 -6.21 15.38
CA ALA A 202 8.76 -6.68 15.60
C ALA A 202 9.29 -6.16 16.94
N LYS A 203 10.09 -7.00 17.60
CA LYS A 203 10.71 -6.67 18.91
C LYS A 203 12.22 -6.62 18.86
N ASP A 204 12.83 -7.28 17.87
CA ASP A 204 14.27 -7.36 17.68
C ASP A 204 14.64 -6.61 16.38
N PRO A 205 15.37 -5.47 16.49
CA PRO A 205 15.82 -4.70 15.33
C PRO A 205 16.69 -5.51 14.35
N GLN A 206 17.58 -6.36 14.85
CA GLN A 206 18.52 -7.10 14.00
C GLN A 206 17.77 -8.19 13.22
N ALA A 207 16.89 -8.95 13.90
CA ALA A 207 16.06 -9.94 13.23
C ALA A 207 15.13 -9.32 12.17
N LEU A 208 14.59 -8.11 12.44
CA LEU A 208 13.78 -7.37 11.46
C LEU A 208 14.62 -6.97 10.24
N LEU A 209 15.81 -6.40 10.47
CA LEU A 209 16.73 -6.01 9.42
C LEU A 209 17.12 -7.21 8.55
N ASP A 210 17.53 -8.32 9.15
CA ASP A 210 17.94 -9.53 8.42
C ASP A 210 16.79 -10.12 7.60
N LYS A 211 15.57 -10.10 8.15
CA LYS A 211 14.36 -10.51 7.42
C LYS A 211 14.13 -9.64 6.19
N ILE A 212 14.27 -8.32 6.29
CA ILE A 212 14.12 -7.41 5.15
C ILE A 212 15.21 -7.72 4.11
N LEU A 213 16.48 -7.80 4.53
CA LEU A 213 17.63 -8.00 3.64
C LEU A 213 17.63 -9.36 2.94
N LYS A 214 17.07 -10.40 3.57
CA LYS A 214 16.90 -11.73 2.97
C LYS A 214 15.90 -11.69 1.79
N ASN A 215 14.83 -10.92 1.94
CA ASN A 215 13.71 -10.89 1.00
C ASN A 215 13.77 -9.76 -0.03
N VAL A 216 14.58 -8.73 0.21
CA VAL A 216 14.66 -7.57 -0.69
C VAL A 216 15.21 -7.95 -2.06
N ARG A 217 14.55 -7.45 -3.10
CA ARG A 217 14.92 -7.57 -4.51
C ARG A 217 14.74 -6.23 -5.19
N SER A 218 15.33 -6.09 -6.39
CA SER A 218 15.04 -4.96 -7.27
C SER A 218 13.53 -4.79 -7.45
N ASN A 219 13.10 -3.55 -7.62
CA ASN A 219 11.73 -3.09 -7.80
C ASN A 219 10.83 -3.28 -6.58
N ASN A 220 11.41 -3.58 -5.41
CA ASN A 220 10.61 -3.68 -4.20
C ASN A 220 10.15 -2.31 -3.73
N THR A 221 8.85 -2.21 -3.46
CA THR A 221 8.30 -1.20 -2.58
C THR A 221 8.27 -1.79 -1.17
N ILE A 222 9.08 -1.21 -0.28
CA ILE A 222 9.28 -1.64 1.10
C ILE A 222 8.32 -0.84 1.99
N LEU A 223 7.39 -1.54 2.62
CA LEU A 223 6.45 -0.97 3.59
C LEU A 223 7.09 -0.98 4.99
N LEU A 224 7.24 0.23 5.54
CA LEU A 224 7.66 0.55 6.90
C LEU A 224 6.62 1.48 7.55
N HIS A 225 6.75 1.74 8.85
CA HIS A 225 5.92 2.69 9.60
C HIS A 225 6.83 3.64 10.37
N ASP A 226 6.68 4.95 10.15
CA ASP A 226 7.55 5.98 10.71
C ASP A 226 7.25 6.33 12.17
N ARG A 227 6.10 5.90 12.70
CA ARG A 227 5.82 5.99 14.14
C ARG A 227 6.63 5.02 15.00
N CYS A 228 7.22 3.97 14.42
CA CYS A 228 7.86 2.88 15.16
C CYS A 228 9.33 3.16 15.48
N ASP A 229 9.73 3.07 16.75
CA ASP A 229 11.13 3.25 17.18
C ASP A 229 12.07 2.23 16.52
N ILE A 230 11.61 0.98 16.38
CA ILE A 230 12.39 -0.08 15.73
C ILE A 230 12.69 0.25 14.26
N THR A 231 11.79 0.97 13.56
CA THR A 231 12.02 1.45 12.20
C THR A 231 13.15 2.46 12.17
N VAL A 232 13.14 3.42 13.09
CA VAL A 232 14.23 4.41 13.23
C VAL A 232 15.56 3.71 13.50
N ALA A 233 15.57 2.72 14.40
CA ALA A 233 16.77 1.98 14.78
C ALA A 233 17.41 1.21 13.61
N ILE A 234 16.60 0.57 12.75
CA ILE A 234 17.14 -0.23 11.65
C ILE A 234 17.45 0.58 10.40
N LEU A 235 16.88 1.77 10.24
CA LEU A 235 16.89 2.49 8.95
C LEU A 235 18.31 2.79 8.43
N PRO A 236 19.28 3.26 9.25
CA PRO A 236 20.65 3.49 8.77
C PRO A 236 21.29 2.20 8.26
N GLY A 237 21.20 1.12 9.05
CA GLY A 237 21.73 -0.19 8.65
C GLY A 237 21.04 -0.73 7.40
N LEU A 238 19.71 -0.59 7.30
CA LEU A 238 18.96 -0.99 6.11
C LEU A 238 19.47 -0.27 4.87
N ILE A 239 19.61 1.06 4.93
CA ILE A 239 20.10 1.87 3.82
C ILE A 239 21.49 1.41 3.36
N THR A 240 22.44 1.30 4.30
CA THR A 240 23.81 0.87 3.99
C THR A 240 23.83 -0.49 3.30
N ARG A 241 23.10 -1.47 3.84
CA ARG A 241 23.07 -2.83 3.30
C ARG A 241 22.32 -2.93 1.96
N LEU A 242 21.38 -2.03 1.68
CA LEU A 242 20.74 -1.93 0.36
C LEU A 242 21.73 -1.34 -0.67
N LYS A 243 22.49 -0.30 -0.30
CA LYS A 243 23.56 0.28 -1.15
C LYS A 243 24.64 -0.76 -1.47
N GLU A 244 25.10 -1.53 -0.48
CA GLU A 244 26.07 -2.63 -0.67
C GLU A 244 25.57 -3.71 -1.65
N LYS A 245 24.25 -3.95 -1.69
CA LYS A 245 23.62 -4.87 -2.67
C LYS A 245 23.50 -4.27 -4.07
N GLY A 246 23.99 -3.04 -4.30
CA GLY A 246 23.88 -2.32 -5.57
C GLY A 246 22.46 -1.85 -5.87
N LEU A 247 21.60 -1.72 -4.84
CA LEU A 247 20.26 -1.19 -5.01
C LEU A 247 20.28 0.34 -4.96
N THR A 248 19.43 0.95 -5.77
CA THR A 248 19.21 2.41 -5.84
C THR A 248 17.87 2.76 -5.22
N PHE A 249 17.61 4.03 -4.96
CA PHE A 249 16.38 4.48 -4.31
C PHE A 249 15.53 5.32 -5.25
N GLY A 250 14.21 5.15 -5.18
CA GLY A 250 13.25 5.89 -5.97
C GLY A 250 11.84 5.83 -5.38
N PHE A 251 10.87 6.31 -6.14
CA PHE A 251 9.47 6.38 -5.72
C PHE A 251 8.66 5.17 -6.17
N PRO A 252 7.56 4.82 -5.47
CA PRO A 252 6.71 3.70 -5.85
C PRO A 252 5.78 4.00 -7.04
N VAL A 253 5.85 5.21 -7.61
CA VAL A 253 5.06 5.66 -8.76
C VAL A 253 5.95 6.41 -9.75
N VAL A 254 5.50 6.51 -11.00
CA VAL A 254 6.15 7.38 -12.00
C VAL A 254 5.78 8.81 -11.64
N MET A 255 6.79 9.68 -11.50
CA MET A 255 6.53 11.10 -11.37
C MET A 255 6.28 11.67 -12.76
N GLU A 256 5.16 12.38 -12.94
CA GLU A 256 4.89 13.18 -14.14
C GLU A 256 5.72 14.47 -14.15
#